data_AF-A0A849ZFU4-F1
#
_entry.id   AF-A0A849ZFU4-F1
#
_cell.length_a   1.000
_cell.length_b   1.000
_cell.length_c   1.000
_cell.angle_alpha   90.00
_cell.angle_beta   90.00
_cell.angle_gamma   90.00
#
_symmetry.space_group_name_H-M   'P 1'
#
loop_
_entity.id
_entity.type
_entity.pdbx_description
1 polymer ?
#
loop_
_entity_poly.entity_id
_entity_poly.type
_entity_poly.pdbx_seq_one_letter_code
_entity_poly.pdbx_strand_id
1 'polypeptide(L)'
;TGYGSMSGAARADALMAKTKLSFPTVVPKWFFINEISAGSWPDQAAYRSWVVAFAKRLSQHHGRSVIIAAPFRTPGHHPDSWKALASYAYVAAEVYLTGAEINKSGNSVSYARGKYQQSIDAYASVGVPKSRLMLVEHFGNTAAGADWGRAGVSEAGWKNAIEARSTAAGDLGFAGFISYSWAGNQHGETQANRIEAIGTYAAQSLP
;
A
#
# COMPACT_ATOMS: atom_id res chain seq x y z
N THR A 1 -19.30 1.17 12.12
CA THR A 1 -19.75 -0.15 11.62
C THR A 1 -19.34 -0.30 10.16
N GLY A 2 -18.99 -1.52 9.74
CA GLY A 2 -18.33 -1.80 8.46
C GLY A 2 -19.13 -2.77 7.58
N TYR A 3 -18.43 -3.62 6.83
CA TYR A 3 -19.03 -4.73 6.09
C TYR A 3 -19.93 -5.59 6.99
N GLY A 4 -21.05 -6.07 6.45
CA GLY A 4 -22.08 -6.82 7.17
C GLY A 4 -23.15 -5.96 7.87
N SER A 5 -22.89 -4.67 8.12
CA SER A 5 -23.87 -3.77 8.77
C SER A 5 -24.51 -2.75 7.83
N MET A 6 -23.89 -2.48 6.68
CA MET A 6 -24.39 -1.54 5.65
C MET A 6 -23.81 -1.90 4.29
N SER A 7 -24.43 -1.45 3.19
CA SER A 7 -23.85 -1.61 1.85
C SER A 7 -22.59 -0.76 1.67
N GLY A 8 -21.75 -1.11 0.70
CA GLY A 8 -20.53 -0.35 0.40
C GLY A 8 -20.84 1.10 0.03
N ALA A 9 -21.89 1.32 -0.75
CA ALA A 9 -22.35 2.67 -1.11
C ALA A 9 -22.80 3.47 0.12
N ALA A 10 -23.62 2.88 1.01
CA ALA A 10 -24.06 3.55 2.23
C ALA A 10 -22.88 3.87 3.15
N ARG A 11 -21.85 3.00 3.21
CA ARG A 11 -20.62 3.28 3.96
C ARG A 11 -19.83 4.45 3.38
N ALA A 12 -19.75 4.56 2.05
CA ALA A 12 -19.10 5.69 1.39
C ALA A 12 -19.83 7.01 1.67
N ASP A 13 -21.17 7.01 1.64
CA ASP A 13 -21.97 8.19 1.96
C ASP A 13 -21.78 8.62 3.42
N ALA A 14 -21.79 7.67 4.36
CA ALA A 14 -21.53 7.95 5.76
C ALA A 14 -20.10 8.49 6.01
N LEU A 15 -19.10 7.94 5.33
CA LEU A 15 -17.73 8.47 5.37
C LEU A 15 -17.69 9.92 4.90
N MET A 16 -18.30 10.22 3.76
CA MET A 16 -18.30 11.57 3.19
C MET A 16 -19.05 12.58 4.05
N ALA A 17 -20.16 12.18 4.68
CA ALA A 17 -20.86 13.01 5.65
C ALA A 17 -19.95 13.35 6.84
N LYS A 18 -19.27 12.35 7.41
CA LYS A 18 -18.30 12.56 8.49
C LYS A 18 -17.15 13.46 8.05
N THR A 19 -16.58 13.24 6.87
CA THR A 19 -15.46 14.05 6.36
C THR A 19 -15.86 15.50 6.16
N LYS A 20 -17.06 15.80 5.65
CA LYS A 20 -17.55 17.18 5.51
C LYS A 20 -17.64 17.90 6.86
N LEU A 21 -18.03 17.18 7.92
CA LEU A 21 -18.06 17.75 9.27
C LEU A 21 -16.64 17.98 9.81
N SER A 22 -15.71 17.06 9.56
CA SER A 22 -14.33 17.18 10.02
C SER A 22 -13.49 18.21 9.23
N PHE A 23 -13.88 18.49 7.99
CA PHE A 23 -13.20 19.42 7.09
C PHE A 23 -14.21 20.42 6.50
N PRO A 24 -14.72 21.36 7.32
CA PRO A 24 -15.84 22.22 6.93
C PRO A 24 -15.50 23.19 5.78
N THR A 25 -14.22 23.50 5.58
CA THR A 25 -13.77 24.46 4.56
C THR A 25 -13.30 23.77 3.27
N VAL A 26 -12.60 22.63 3.37
CA VAL A 26 -12.06 21.92 2.20
C VAL A 26 -12.15 20.41 2.42
N VAL A 27 -13.07 19.75 1.73
CA VAL A 27 -13.16 18.29 1.76
C VAL A 27 -11.99 17.70 0.97
N PRO A 28 -11.18 16.79 1.56
CA PRO A 28 -10.08 16.13 0.87
C PRO A 28 -10.51 15.54 -0.48
N LYS A 29 -9.62 15.63 -1.47
CA LYS A 29 -9.82 14.99 -2.78
C LYS A 29 -9.46 13.51 -2.73
N TRP A 30 -8.41 13.17 -2.01
CA TRP A 30 -7.84 11.84 -1.92
C TRP A 30 -8.29 11.14 -0.65
N PHE A 31 -8.70 9.88 -0.80
CA PHE A 31 -9.07 9.00 0.30
C PHE A 31 -8.25 7.74 0.22
N PHE A 32 -7.34 7.57 1.18
CA PHE A 32 -6.63 6.33 1.41
C PHE A 32 -7.43 5.47 2.40
N ILE A 33 -7.78 4.26 1.97
CA ILE A 33 -8.59 3.33 2.74
C ILE A 33 -7.66 2.21 3.18
N ASN A 34 -7.42 2.17 4.49
CA ASN A 34 -6.48 1.24 5.08
C ASN A 34 -7.01 -0.19 4.96
N GLU A 35 -6.39 -0.92 4.04
CA GLU A 35 -6.36 -2.38 3.86
C GLU A 35 -7.71 -3.11 3.73
N ILE A 36 -7.92 -3.75 2.58
CA ILE A 36 -8.96 -4.78 2.46
C ILE A 36 -8.56 -6.03 3.24
N SER A 37 -9.55 -6.75 3.77
CA SER A 37 -9.28 -7.94 4.59
C SER A 37 -8.62 -9.05 3.77
N ALA A 38 -7.43 -9.46 4.19
CA ALA A 38 -6.72 -10.61 3.64
C ALA A 38 -7.51 -11.93 3.74
N GLY A 39 -8.37 -12.07 4.76
CA GLY A 39 -9.22 -13.25 4.96
C GLY A 39 -10.54 -13.19 4.19
N SER A 40 -11.18 -12.01 4.09
CA SER A 40 -12.49 -11.92 3.42
C SER A 40 -12.39 -11.75 1.91
N TRP A 41 -11.32 -11.12 1.39
CA TRP A 41 -11.19 -10.87 -0.05
C TRP A 41 -11.12 -12.16 -0.88
N PRO A 42 -10.30 -13.17 -0.53
CA PRO A 42 -10.23 -14.41 -1.30
C PRO A 42 -11.55 -15.19 -1.27
N ASP A 43 -12.22 -15.25 -0.13
CA ASP A 43 -13.26 -16.25 0.07
C ASP A 43 -14.70 -15.69 -0.03
N GLN A 44 -14.89 -14.38 0.09
CA GLN A 44 -16.24 -13.79 0.17
C GLN A 44 -16.56 -12.89 -1.01
N ALA A 45 -17.34 -13.41 -1.96
CA ALA A 45 -17.84 -12.64 -3.10
C ALA A 45 -18.65 -11.41 -2.67
N ALA A 46 -19.44 -11.52 -1.61
CA ALA A 46 -20.20 -10.40 -1.05
C ALA A 46 -19.28 -9.29 -0.51
N TYR A 47 -18.15 -9.64 0.09
CA TYR A 47 -17.15 -8.66 0.54
C TYR A 47 -16.49 -7.94 -0.63
N ARG A 48 -16.07 -8.66 -1.67
CA ARG A 48 -15.50 -8.06 -2.89
C ARG A 48 -16.47 -7.07 -3.54
N SER A 49 -17.72 -7.48 -3.73
CA SER A 49 -18.78 -6.61 -4.26
C SER A 49 -19.02 -5.38 -3.38
N TRP A 50 -18.95 -5.54 -2.06
CA TRP A 50 -19.07 -4.42 -1.12
C TRP A 50 -17.92 -3.41 -1.27
N VAL A 51 -16.68 -3.88 -1.36
CA VAL A 51 -15.49 -3.01 -1.55
C VAL A 51 -15.58 -2.25 -2.88
N VAL A 52 -15.94 -2.93 -3.97
CA VAL A 52 -16.13 -2.31 -5.29
C VAL A 52 -17.24 -1.26 -5.24
N ALA A 53 -18.38 -1.55 -4.62
CA ALA A 53 -19.48 -0.59 -4.49
C ALA A 53 -19.09 0.64 -3.66
N PHE A 54 -18.30 0.45 -2.60
CA PHE A 54 -17.75 1.53 -1.79
C PHE A 54 -16.83 2.44 -2.61
N ALA A 55 -15.84 1.87 -3.31
CA ALA A 55 -14.91 2.62 -4.15
C ALA A 55 -15.63 3.35 -5.28
N LYS A 56 -16.57 2.67 -5.97
CA LYS A 56 -17.42 3.25 -7.01
C LYS A 56 -18.20 4.46 -6.50
N ARG A 57 -18.81 4.36 -5.31
CA ARG A 57 -19.61 5.45 -4.74
C ARG A 57 -18.74 6.67 -4.41
N LEU A 58 -17.58 6.48 -3.78
CA LEU A 58 -16.65 7.59 -3.52
C LEU A 58 -16.16 8.25 -4.82
N SER A 59 -15.79 7.44 -5.82
CA SER A 59 -15.26 7.92 -7.08
C SER A 59 -16.31 8.62 -7.94
N GLN A 60 -17.40 7.93 -8.27
CA GLN A 60 -18.37 8.41 -9.27
C GLN A 60 -19.42 9.36 -8.68
N HIS A 61 -19.86 9.13 -7.44
CA HIS A 61 -20.91 9.97 -6.84
C HIS A 61 -20.33 11.17 -6.09
N HIS A 62 -19.23 10.98 -5.35
CA HIS A 62 -18.60 12.05 -4.58
C HIS A 62 -17.40 12.70 -5.31
N GLY A 63 -17.00 12.19 -6.48
CA GLY A 63 -15.91 12.76 -7.27
C GLY A 63 -14.55 12.69 -6.59
N ARG A 64 -14.31 11.67 -5.75
CA ARG A 64 -13.06 11.51 -4.99
C ARG A 64 -12.06 10.62 -5.72
N SER A 65 -10.77 10.87 -5.49
CA SER A 65 -9.71 9.93 -5.85
C SER A 65 -9.54 8.92 -4.72
N VAL A 66 -9.69 7.63 -5.02
CA VAL A 66 -9.69 6.56 -4.01
C VAL A 66 -8.44 5.71 -4.17
N ILE A 67 -7.80 5.40 -3.06
CA ILE A 67 -6.70 4.44 -2.97
C ILE A 67 -7.13 3.37 -1.96
N ILE A 68 -7.10 2.11 -2.40
CA ILE A 68 -7.41 0.96 -1.54
C ILE A 68 -6.12 0.18 -1.32
N ALA A 69 -5.67 0.06 -0.06
CA ALA A 69 -4.54 -0.81 0.24
C ALA A 69 -4.96 -2.28 0.13
N ALA A 70 -4.07 -3.08 -0.44
CA ALA A 70 -4.24 -4.51 -0.67
C ALA A 70 -3.07 -5.24 -0.01
N PRO A 71 -3.29 -6.05 1.04
CA PRO A 71 -2.24 -6.75 1.79
C PRO A 71 -1.75 -8.00 1.05
N PHE A 72 -1.59 -7.85 -0.26
CA PHE A 72 -1.26 -8.91 -1.17
C PHE A 72 -0.11 -8.44 -2.03
N ARG A 73 1.05 -9.05 -1.82
CA ARG A 73 2.16 -8.95 -2.75
C ARG A 73 1.77 -9.52 -4.12
N THR A 74 0.93 -10.56 -4.13
CA THR A 74 0.33 -11.17 -5.33
C THR A 74 -1.18 -11.33 -5.11
N PRO A 75 -2.04 -10.76 -5.96
CA PRO A 75 -3.49 -10.57 -5.69
C PRO A 75 -4.37 -11.84 -5.70
N GLY A 76 -3.80 -13.04 -5.82
CA GLY A 76 -4.55 -14.28 -5.83
C GLY A 76 -5.59 -14.36 -6.96
N HIS A 77 -6.74 -14.97 -6.68
CA HIS A 77 -7.83 -15.18 -7.64
C HIS A 77 -8.79 -13.97 -7.72
N HIS A 78 -9.86 -14.09 -8.55
CA HIS A 78 -10.94 -13.09 -8.78
C HIS A 78 -10.60 -11.90 -9.70
N PRO A 79 -10.15 -12.16 -10.95
CA PRO A 79 -9.78 -11.10 -11.90
C PRO A 79 -10.90 -10.09 -12.14
N ASP A 80 -12.17 -10.52 -12.22
CA ASP A 80 -13.29 -9.60 -12.45
C ASP A 80 -13.47 -8.59 -11.30
N SER A 81 -13.25 -9.02 -10.07
CA SER A 81 -13.36 -8.13 -8.89
C SER A 81 -12.21 -7.13 -8.84
N TRP A 82 -10.99 -7.58 -9.16
CA TRP A 82 -9.81 -6.71 -9.24
C TRP A 82 -9.94 -5.66 -10.35
N LYS A 83 -10.34 -6.09 -11.55
CA LYS A 83 -10.61 -5.20 -12.69
C LYS A 83 -11.71 -4.18 -12.38
N ALA A 84 -12.79 -4.62 -11.73
CA ALA A 84 -13.87 -3.72 -11.31
C ALA A 84 -13.38 -2.70 -10.27
N LEU A 85 -12.58 -3.13 -9.29
CA LEU A 85 -12.00 -2.22 -8.29
C LEU A 85 -11.09 -1.17 -8.94
N ALA A 86 -10.18 -1.61 -9.82
CA ALA A 86 -9.23 -0.75 -10.52
C ALA A 86 -9.90 0.28 -11.46
N SER A 87 -11.18 0.08 -11.82
CA SER A 87 -11.96 1.05 -12.58
C SER A 87 -12.37 2.27 -11.75
N TYR A 88 -12.34 2.18 -10.42
CA TYR A 88 -12.81 3.22 -9.50
C TYR A 88 -11.76 3.68 -8.49
N ALA A 89 -10.69 2.92 -8.30
CA ALA A 89 -9.64 3.22 -7.34
C ALA A 89 -8.25 2.87 -7.88
N TYR A 90 -7.23 3.49 -7.29
CA TYR A 90 -5.88 2.93 -7.29
C TYR A 90 -5.84 1.77 -6.29
N VAL A 91 -5.17 0.69 -6.69
CA VAL A 91 -4.87 -0.46 -5.83
C VAL A 91 -3.45 -0.27 -5.31
N ALA A 92 -3.28 -0.19 -4.00
CA ALA A 92 -1.97 -0.01 -3.39
C ALA A 92 -1.50 -1.36 -2.83
N ALA A 93 -0.59 -2.01 -3.54
CA ALA A 93 -0.10 -3.35 -3.22
C ALA A 93 0.98 -3.30 -2.13
N GLU A 94 0.77 -4.04 -1.05
CA GLU A 94 1.77 -4.23 0.00
C GLU A 94 2.81 -5.24 -0.45
N VAL A 95 3.99 -4.73 -0.85
CA VAL A 95 5.11 -5.53 -1.33
C VAL A 95 6.27 -5.42 -0.36
N TYR A 96 6.02 -5.72 0.91
CA TYR A 96 7.03 -5.57 1.95
C TYR A 96 8.25 -6.47 1.70
N LEU A 97 9.40 -5.83 1.46
CA LEU A 97 10.71 -6.47 1.44
C LEU A 97 11.43 -6.09 2.74
N THR A 98 11.76 -7.09 3.56
CA THR A 98 12.35 -6.82 4.88
C THR A 98 13.81 -6.38 4.77
N GLY A 99 14.30 -5.68 5.80
CA GLY A 99 15.71 -5.33 5.92
C GLY A 99 16.59 -6.57 5.88
N ALA A 100 16.20 -7.64 6.57
CA ALA A 100 16.90 -8.92 6.57
C ALA A 100 16.93 -9.57 5.18
N GLU A 101 15.81 -9.59 4.45
CA GLU A 101 15.73 -10.11 3.07
C GLU A 101 16.69 -9.36 2.13
N ILE A 102 16.65 -8.02 2.17
CA ILE A 102 17.47 -7.18 1.30
C ILE A 102 18.95 -7.28 1.66
N ASN A 103 19.32 -7.28 2.95
CA ASN A 103 20.71 -7.46 3.35
C ASN A 103 21.26 -8.83 2.94
N LYS A 104 20.46 -9.90 3.06
CA LYS A 104 20.84 -11.24 2.60
C LYS A 104 21.07 -11.30 1.07
N SER A 105 20.39 -10.44 0.31
CA SER A 105 20.63 -10.29 -1.14
C SER A 105 21.89 -9.48 -1.48
N GLY A 106 22.63 -8.99 -0.49
CA GLY A 106 23.75 -8.06 -0.69
C GLY A 106 23.30 -6.62 -1.00
N ASN A 107 22.13 -6.21 -0.49
CA ASN A 107 21.50 -4.91 -0.82
C ASN A 107 21.29 -4.72 -2.33
N SER A 108 20.90 -5.79 -3.03
CA SER A 108 20.80 -5.79 -4.49
C SER A 108 19.56 -5.04 -4.99
N VAL A 109 19.79 -3.97 -5.75
CA VAL A 109 18.74 -3.24 -6.48
C VAL A 109 18.03 -4.15 -7.48
N SER A 110 18.75 -5.02 -8.19
CA SER A 110 18.15 -5.92 -9.18
C SER A 110 17.24 -6.97 -8.52
N TYR A 111 17.61 -7.44 -7.32
CA TYR A 111 16.76 -8.31 -6.53
C TYR A 111 15.44 -7.63 -6.15
N ALA A 112 15.51 -6.44 -5.53
CA ALA A 112 14.31 -5.68 -5.15
C ALA A 112 13.45 -5.35 -6.39
N ARG A 113 14.09 -4.95 -7.50
CA ARG A 113 13.38 -4.66 -8.76
C ARG A 113 12.64 -5.87 -9.29
N GLY A 114 13.28 -7.05 -9.30
CA GLY A 114 12.64 -8.30 -9.70
C GLY A 114 11.43 -8.66 -8.84
N LYS A 115 11.51 -8.40 -7.53
CA LYS A 115 10.41 -8.60 -6.59
C LYS A 115 9.22 -7.66 -6.83
N TYR A 116 9.47 -6.41 -7.16
CA TYR A 116 8.42 -5.46 -7.52
C TYR A 116 7.80 -5.75 -8.89
N GLN A 117 8.63 -6.11 -9.88
CA GLN A 117 8.15 -6.51 -11.20
C GLN A 117 7.23 -7.74 -11.12
N GLN A 118 7.56 -8.73 -10.29
CA GLN A 118 6.68 -9.88 -10.03
C GLN A 118 5.31 -9.46 -9.49
N SER A 119 5.25 -8.45 -8.62
CA SER A 119 3.97 -7.92 -8.13
C SER A 119 3.20 -7.22 -9.25
N ILE A 120 3.87 -6.36 -10.03
CA ILE A 120 3.28 -5.70 -11.22
C ILE A 120 2.66 -6.74 -12.17
N ASP A 121 3.41 -7.78 -12.52
CA ASP A 121 2.96 -8.82 -13.44
C ASP A 121 1.77 -9.60 -12.86
N ALA A 122 1.81 -9.90 -11.56
CA ALA A 122 0.71 -10.60 -10.88
C ALA A 122 -0.57 -9.74 -10.86
N TYR A 123 -0.48 -8.44 -10.59
CA TYR A 123 -1.61 -7.52 -10.65
C TYR A 123 -2.14 -7.29 -12.07
N ALA A 124 -1.24 -7.23 -13.06
CA ALA A 124 -1.62 -7.18 -14.46
C ALA A 124 -2.41 -8.44 -14.87
N SER A 125 -2.01 -9.63 -14.39
CA SER A 125 -2.69 -10.90 -14.70
C SER A 125 -4.15 -10.97 -14.21
N VAL A 126 -4.49 -10.19 -13.18
CA VAL A 126 -5.87 -10.06 -12.67
C VAL A 126 -6.57 -8.78 -13.16
N GLY A 127 -6.01 -8.10 -14.16
CA GLY A 127 -6.62 -6.96 -14.83
C GLY A 127 -6.48 -5.62 -14.12
N VAL A 128 -5.56 -5.48 -13.16
CA VAL A 128 -5.18 -4.17 -12.60
C VAL A 128 -4.07 -3.57 -13.46
N PRO A 129 -4.34 -2.53 -14.26
CA PRO A 129 -3.30 -1.91 -15.07
C PRO A 129 -2.28 -1.20 -14.18
N LYS A 130 -1.02 -1.14 -14.63
CA LYS A 130 0.08 -0.48 -13.89
C LYS A 130 -0.22 0.98 -13.53
N SER A 131 -0.95 1.70 -14.39
CA SER A 131 -1.43 3.07 -14.14
C SER A 131 -2.47 3.20 -13.01
N ARG A 132 -2.93 2.08 -12.45
CA ARG A 132 -3.80 2.00 -11.26
C ARG A 132 -3.13 1.27 -10.10
N LEU A 133 -1.88 0.83 -10.24
CA LEU A 133 -1.16 0.09 -9.22
C LEU A 133 -0.17 1.01 -8.51
N MET A 134 -0.30 1.14 -7.19
CA MET A 134 0.64 1.86 -6.34
C MET A 134 1.45 0.85 -5.51
N LEU A 135 2.69 1.19 -5.18
CA LEU A 135 3.52 0.39 -4.29
C LEU A 135 3.32 0.85 -2.84
N VAL A 136 3.17 -0.10 -1.92
CA VAL A 136 3.17 0.14 -0.48
C VAL A 136 4.37 -0.56 0.15
N GLU A 137 5.17 0.21 0.88
CA GLU A 137 6.37 -0.25 1.58
C GLU A 137 6.27 -0.01 3.09
N HIS A 138 7.02 -0.81 3.86
CA HIS A 138 7.11 -0.66 5.31
C HIS A 138 8.55 -0.34 5.74
N PHE A 139 8.72 0.75 6.49
CA PHE A 139 9.99 1.29 6.95
C PHE A 139 10.17 1.32 8.49
N GLY A 140 9.24 0.73 9.23
CA GLY A 140 9.37 0.54 10.69
C GLY A 140 10.62 -0.20 11.16
N ASN A 141 11.06 0.11 12.39
CA ASN A 141 12.25 -0.47 13.02
C ASN A 141 11.88 -1.71 13.86
N THR A 142 11.58 -2.80 13.17
CA THR A 142 11.16 -4.09 13.76
C THR A 142 12.30 -4.97 14.22
N ALA A 143 12.02 -5.79 15.24
CA ALA A 143 12.93 -6.79 15.79
C ALA A 143 13.23 -7.93 14.78
N ALA A 144 14.27 -8.69 15.07
CA ALA A 144 14.64 -9.87 14.29
C ALA A 144 13.46 -10.86 14.17
N GLY A 145 13.29 -11.44 12.98
CA GLY A 145 12.22 -12.40 12.70
C GLY A 145 10.89 -11.77 12.26
N ALA A 146 10.76 -10.45 12.25
CA ALA A 146 9.63 -9.78 11.62
C ALA A 146 9.61 -10.00 10.10
N ASP A 147 8.40 -10.11 9.53
CA ASP A 147 8.11 -10.26 8.10
C ASP A 147 7.95 -8.91 7.37
N TRP A 148 8.19 -7.79 8.08
CA TRP A 148 8.18 -6.43 7.55
C TRP A 148 9.23 -5.56 8.25
N GLY A 149 9.53 -4.39 7.67
CA GLY A 149 10.42 -3.40 8.27
C GLY A 149 11.87 -3.89 8.40
N ARG A 150 12.59 -3.34 9.38
CA ARG A 150 14.02 -3.58 9.61
C ARG A 150 14.35 -5.06 9.84
N ALA A 151 13.48 -5.81 10.50
CA ALA A 151 13.65 -7.23 10.78
C ALA A 151 15.00 -7.56 11.44
N GLY A 152 15.44 -6.72 12.37
CA GLY A 152 16.62 -6.97 13.21
C GLY A 152 17.99 -6.71 12.59
N VAL A 153 18.10 -6.16 11.38
CA VAL A 153 19.42 -5.78 10.81
C VAL A 153 20.03 -4.57 11.54
N SER A 154 21.31 -4.28 11.32
CA SER A 154 21.94 -3.06 11.85
C SER A 154 21.32 -1.78 11.25
N GLU A 155 21.53 -0.62 11.86
CA GLU A 155 21.00 0.65 11.33
C GLU A 155 21.59 0.94 9.94
N ALA A 156 22.89 0.75 9.75
CA ALA A 156 23.56 0.89 8.47
C ALA A 156 22.99 -0.09 7.42
N GLY A 157 22.80 -1.37 7.81
CA GLY A 157 22.16 -2.36 6.94
C GLY A 157 20.72 -1.97 6.58
N TRP A 158 20.01 -1.33 7.51
CA TRP A 158 18.65 -0.85 7.25
C TRP A 158 18.61 0.31 6.27
N LYS A 159 19.50 1.31 6.43
CA LYS A 159 19.64 2.43 5.50
C LYS A 159 19.97 1.92 4.08
N ASN A 160 20.93 0.99 3.95
CA ASN A 160 21.27 0.36 2.66
C ASN A 160 20.07 -0.37 2.04
N ALA A 161 19.28 -1.06 2.85
CA ALA A 161 18.09 -1.76 2.37
C ALA A 161 16.97 -0.80 1.94
N ILE A 162 16.81 0.36 2.59
CA ILE A 162 15.89 1.41 2.15
C ILE A 162 16.35 1.95 0.79
N GLU A 163 17.63 2.28 0.64
CA GLU A 163 18.18 2.82 -0.60
C GLU A 163 18.02 1.86 -1.79
N ALA A 164 18.34 0.58 -1.59
CA ALA A 164 18.20 -0.44 -2.64
C ALA A 164 16.74 -0.59 -3.10
N ARG A 165 15.78 -0.58 -2.16
CA ARG A 165 14.34 -0.66 -2.46
C ARG A 165 13.83 0.58 -3.17
N SER A 166 14.15 1.77 -2.68
CA SER A 166 13.73 3.03 -3.28
C SER A 166 14.28 3.16 -4.71
N THR A 167 15.56 2.88 -4.92
CA THR A 167 16.18 2.88 -6.26
C THR A 167 15.49 1.87 -7.19
N ALA A 168 15.23 0.66 -6.71
CA ALA A 168 14.58 -0.37 -7.51
C ALA A 168 13.17 0.03 -7.96
N ALA A 169 12.44 0.75 -7.11
CA ALA A 169 11.05 1.10 -7.34
C ALA A 169 10.87 2.32 -8.28
N GLY A 170 11.81 3.27 -8.27
CA GLY A 170 11.75 4.50 -9.07
C GLY A 170 11.61 4.26 -10.58
N ASP A 171 12.22 3.20 -11.11
CA ASP A 171 12.22 2.91 -12.56
C ASP A 171 11.02 2.08 -13.04
N LEU A 172 10.18 1.58 -12.13
CA LEU A 172 9.16 0.60 -12.49
C LEU A 172 7.83 1.23 -12.94
N GLY A 173 7.65 2.52 -12.69
CA GLY A 173 6.49 3.28 -13.16
C GLY A 173 5.18 2.84 -12.51
N PHE A 174 5.20 2.56 -11.20
CA PHE A 174 3.98 2.52 -10.39
C PHE A 174 3.23 3.86 -10.51
N ALA A 175 1.91 3.83 -10.30
CA ALA A 175 1.06 5.02 -10.31
C ALA A 175 1.30 5.95 -9.09
N GLY A 176 2.09 5.49 -8.13
CA GLY A 176 2.57 6.25 -6.98
C GLY A 176 2.97 5.32 -5.85
N PHE A 177 3.37 5.91 -4.73
CA PHE A 177 3.96 5.19 -3.61
C PHE A 177 3.37 5.60 -2.26
N ILE A 178 3.30 4.64 -1.34
CA ILE A 178 2.82 4.82 0.02
C ILE A 178 3.80 4.12 0.95
N SER A 179 4.07 4.72 2.10
CA SER A 179 4.97 4.13 3.08
C SER A 179 4.43 4.20 4.48
N TYR A 180 4.60 3.11 5.23
CA TYR A 180 4.41 3.07 6.68
C TYR A 180 5.78 3.13 7.37
N SER A 181 6.15 4.26 7.96
CA SER A 181 7.46 4.43 8.61
C SER A 181 7.40 4.51 10.14
N TRP A 182 6.22 4.79 10.70
CA TRP A 182 6.06 5.07 12.14
C TRP A 182 5.54 3.88 12.94
N ALA A 183 5.01 2.86 12.29
CA ALA A 183 4.62 1.61 12.94
C ALA A 183 5.89 0.80 13.29
N GLY A 184 6.02 0.37 14.56
CA GLY A 184 7.17 -0.39 15.04
C GLY A 184 8.41 0.47 15.35
N ASN A 185 8.80 0.49 16.63
CA ASN A 185 10.07 1.05 17.09
C ASN A 185 10.70 0.17 18.18
N GLN A 186 10.71 -1.15 17.97
CA GLN A 186 11.21 -2.11 18.95
C GLN A 186 12.72 -1.95 19.20
N HIS A 187 13.44 -1.31 18.28
CA HIS A 187 14.84 -0.94 18.45
C HIS A 187 15.07 0.40 19.17
N GLY A 188 14.01 1.11 19.57
CA GLY A 188 14.15 2.37 20.32
C GLY A 188 14.82 3.50 19.55
N GLU A 189 14.71 3.51 18.22
CA GLU A 189 15.32 4.54 17.37
C GLU A 189 14.77 5.92 17.71
N THR A 190 15.65 6.92 17.66
CA THR A 190 15.28 8.31 17.92
C THR A 190 14.36 8.84 16.84
N GLN A 191 13.56 9.86 17.16
CA GLN A 191 12.73 10.54 16.17
C GLN A 191 13.56 11.07 14.99
N ALA A 192 14.77 11.58 15.26
CA ALA A 192 15.70 12.09 14.25
C ALA A 192 16.12 10.98 13.26
N ASN A 193 16.55 9.81 13.76
CA ASN A 193 16.94 8.68 12.91
C ASN A 193 15.79 8.17 12.04
N ARG A 194 14.56 8.13 12.59
CA ARG A 194 13.38 7.75 11.80
C ARG A 194 13.01 8.79 10.74
N ILE A 195 13.17 10.08 11.04
CA ILE A 195 13.00 11.15 10.04
C ILE A 195 14.07 11.04 8.96
N GLU A 196 15.32 10.77 9.31
CA GLU A 196 16.41 10.57 8.35
C GLU A 196 16.12 9.39 7.41
N ALA A 197 15.65 8.25 7.96
CA ALA A 197 15.25 7.09 7.15
C ALA A 197 14.09 7.41 6.18
N ILE A 198 13.15 8.27 6.59
CA ILE A 198 12.10 8.81 5.69
C ILE A 198 12.73 9.74 4.65
N GLY A 199 13.73 10.54 5.03
CA GLY A 199 14.50 11.39 4.13
C GLY A 199 15.24 10.60 3.06
N THR A 200 15.84 9.46 3.40
CA THR A 200 16.48 8.54 2.43
C THR A 200 15.49 8.04 1.38
N TYR A 201 14.24 7.78 1.79
CA TYR A 201 13.16 7.41 0.87
C TYR A 201 12.72 8.59 0.00
N ALA A 202 12.51 9.78 0.58
CA ALA A 202 12.05 10.96 -0.13
C ALA A 202 13.10 11.60 -1.05
N ALA A 203 14.40 11.40 -0.77
CA ALA A 203 15.51 11.91 -1.57
C ALA A 203 15.69 11.14 -2.89
N GLN A 204 15.21 9.89 -2.95
CA GLN A 204 15.06 9.15 -4.19
C GLN A 204 13.77 9.66 -4.84
N SER A 205 13.88 10.29 -6.02
CA SER A 205 12.71 10.80 -6.75
C SER A 205 11.84 9.65 -7.23
N LEU A 206 10.97 9.17 -6.35
CA LEU A 206 9.89 8.27 -6.69
C LEU A 206 8.79 9.10 -7.38
N PRO A 207 8.25 8.65 -8.53
CA PRO A 207 7.19 9.39 -9.22
C PRO A 207 5.92 9.62 -8.39
#